data_AF-A0AAQ3KLZ2-F1
#
_entry.id   AF-A0AAQ3KLZ2-F1
#
_cell.length_a   1.000
_cell.length_b   1.000
_cell.length_c   1.000
_cell.angle_alpha   90.00
_cell.angle_beta   90.00
_cell.angle_gamma   90.00
#
_symmetry.space_group_name_H-M   'P 1'
#
loop_
_entity.id
_entity.type
_entity.pdbx_description
1 polymer ?
#
loop_
_entity_poly.entity_id
_entity_poly.type
_entity_poly.pdbx_seq_one_letter_code
_entity_poly.pdbx_strand_id
1 'polypeptide(L)'
;MKAIPSKFDDVRANGWLDAMRSSSPPRKQHNWDTAFESNHETDLEYHIWMKKHPSTLKSIEEIASSAKCEIALFLDYDGTLSPIVDDPNFVVMSNAVN
;
A
#
# COMPACT_ATOMS: atom_id res chain seq x y z
N MET A 1 47.61 -22.77 1.92
CA MET A 1 47.08 -21.45 1.53
C MET A 1 45.57 -21.47 1.67
N LYS A 2 44.99 -20.61 2.53
CA LYS A 2 43.54 -20.51 2.76
C LYS A 2 43.02 -19.38 1.87
N ALA A 3 42.08 -19.66 0.97
CA ALA A 3 41.49 -18.64 0.11
C ALA A 3 40.68 -17.65 0.96
N ILE A 4 40.93 -16.36 0.75
CA ILE A 4 40.16 -15.27 1.36
C ILE A 4 38.83 -15.20 0.59
N PRO A 5 37.66 -15.32 1.24
CA PRO A 5 36.39 -15.15 0.55
C PRO A 5 36.32 -13.70 0.09
N SER A 6 36.22 -13.52 -1.23
CA SER A 6 36.21 -12.21 -1.86
C SER A 6 34.85 -11.54 -1.70
N LYS A 7 34.88 -10.22 -1.52
CA LYS A 7 33.81 -9.21 -1.36
C LYS A 7 32.73 -9.17 -2.48
N PHE A 8 32.54 -10.23 -3.26
CA PHE A 8 31.66 -10.22 -4.43
C PHE A 8 30.18 -10.36 -4.10
N ASP A 9 29.82 -10.92 -2.94
CA ASP A 9 28.41 -11.07 -2.55
C ASP A 9 27.75 -9.73 -2.17
N ASP A 10 28.50 -8.78 -1.60
CA ASP A 10 27.99 -7.44 -1.23
C ASP A 10 27.59 -6.60 -2.45
N VAL A 11 28.36 -6.69 -3.55
CA VAL A 11 28.08 -5.90 -4.78
C VAL A 11 26.78 -6.37 -5.45
N ARG A 12 26.49 -7.67 -5.37
CA ARG A 12 25.28 -8.26 -5.94
C ARG A 12 24.04 -7.95 -5.09
N ALA A 13 24.19 -7.89 -3.76
CA ALA A 13 23.10 -7.53 -2.85
C ALA A 13 22.65 -6.08 -3.03
N ASN A 14 23.60 -5.15 -3.21
CA ASN A 14 23.29 -3.73 -3.43
C ASN A 14 22.52 -3.48 -4.74
N GLY A 15 22.87 -4.19 -5.81
CA GLY A 15 22.17 -4.07 -7.10
C GLY A 15 20.71 -4.56 -7.03
N TRP A 16 20.43 -5.61 -6.25
CA TRP A 16 19.06 -6.09 -6.03
C TRP A 16 18.26 -5.15 -5.12
N LEU A 17 18.88 -4.62 -4.07
CA LEU A 17 18.23 -3.65 -3.17
C LEU A 17 17.84 -2.37 -3.93
N ASP A 18 18.72 -1.86 -4.79
CA ASP A 18 18.43 -0.69 -5.62
C ASP A 18 17.35 -0.98 -6.67
N ALA A 19 17.37 -2.17 -7.28
CA ALA A 19 16.30 -2.60 -8.17
C ALA A 19 14.95 -2.66 -7.45
N MET A 20 14.91 -3.22 -6.23
CA MET A 20 13.71 -3.28 -5.40
C MET A 20 13.20 -1.88 -5.05
N ARG A 21 14.09 -0.98 -4.62
CA ARG A 21 13.75 0.43 -4.34
C ARG A 21 13.22 1.15 -5.57
N SER A 22 13.82 0.93 -6.75
CA SER A 22 13.37 1.54 -8.00
C SER A 22 12.05 0.98 -8.51
N SER A 23 11.75 -0.28 -8.19
CA SER A 23 10.50 -0.96 -8.57
C SER A 23 9.35 -0.69 -7.59
N SER A 24 9.67 -0.24 -6.37
CA SER A 24 8.66 0.09 -5.37
C SER A 24 7.88 1.32 -5.81
N PRO A 25 6.54 1.33 -5.67
CA PRO A 25 5.75 2.54 -5.82
C PRO A 25 6.36 3.68 -4.98
N PRO A 26 6.46 4.91 -5.51
CA PRO A 26 6.97 6.03 -4.73
C PRO A 26 6.10 6.20 -3.48
N ARG A 27 6.73 6.41 -2.31
CA ARG A 27 6.02 6.79 -1.09
C ARG A 27 5.31 8.12 -1.35
N LYS A 28 4.03 8.09 -1.76
CA LYS A 28 3.20 9.29 -1.85
C LYS A 28 3.07 9.77 -0.41
N GLN A 29 3.70 10.89 -0.06
CA GLN A 29 3.46 11.63 1.18
C GLN A 29 2.01 12.15 1.12
N HIS A 30 1.08 11.25 1.36
CA HIS A 30 -0.33 11.59 1.42
C HIS A 30 -0.55 12.18 2.81
N ASN A 31 -0.86 13.48 2.87
CA ASN A 31 -1.21 14.12 4.12
C ASN A 31 -2.61 13.61 4.51
N TRP A 32 -2.66 12.51 5.27
CA TRP A 32 -3.90 11.82 5.62
C TRP A 32 -4.87 12.70 6.42
N ASP A 33 -4.35 13.72 7.12
CA ASP A 33 -5.13 14.73 7.81
C ASP A 33 -6.00 15.58 6.84
N THR A 34 -5.59 15.69 5.57
CA THR A 34 -6.31 16.43 4.51
C THR A 34 -7.11 15.50 3.59
N ALA A 35 -6.97 14.17 3.73
CA ALA A 35 -7.69 13.18 2.89
C ALA A 35 -9.21 13.18 3.08
N PHE A 36 -9.68 13.69 4.23
CA PHE A 36 -11.10 13.81 4.55
C PHE A 36 -11.72 15.14 4.11
N GLU A 37 -10.91 16.10 3.65
CA GLU A 37 -11.42 17.27 2.93
C GLU A 37 -11.47 16.92 1.45
N SER A 38 -12.69 16.90 0.89
CA SER A 38 -12.99 16.53 -0.49
C SER A 38 -12.25 17.45 -1.48
N ASN A 39 -11.05 17.04 -1.89
CA ASN A 39 -10.31 17.70 -2.96
C ASN A 39 -10.76 17.09 -4.30
N HIS A 40 -11.51 17.83 -5.12
CA HIS A 40 -12.05 17.35 -6.40
C HIS A 40 -10.99 16.73 -7.36
N GLU A 41 -9.72 17.08 -7.19
CA GLU A 41 -8.60 16.54 -7.97
C GLU A 41 -8.23 15.09 -7.59
N THR A 42 -8.34 14.73 -6.29
CA THR A 42 -8.07 13.36 -5.82
C THR A 42 -9.12 12.37 -6.33
N ASP A 43 -10.36 12.83 -6.51
CA ASP A 43 -11.46 12.01 -7.06
C ASP A 43 -11.24 11.67 -8.54
N LEU A 44 -10.72 12.61 -9.33
CA LEU A 44 -10.44 12.37 -10.75
C LEU A 44 -9.27 11.39 -10.94
N GLU A 45 -8.17 11.57 -10.18
CA GLU A 45 -7.03 10.64 -10.18
C GLU A 45 -7.50 9.22 -9.84
N TYR A 46 -8.28 9.09 -8.77
CA TYR A 46 -8.84 7.80 -8.34
C TYR A 46 -9.72 7.17 -9.41
N HIS A 47 -10.60 7.96 -10.05
CA HIS A 47 -11.48 7.45 -11.09
C HIS A 47 -10.71 6.96 -12.33
N ILE A 48 -9.64 7.66 -12.74
CA ILE A 48 -8.75 7.21 -13.82
C ILE A 48 -8.04 5.93 -13.43
N TRP A 49 -7.54 5.83 -12.20
CA TRP A 49 -6.89 4.62 -11.68
C TRP A 49 -7.84 3.42 -11.71
N MET A 50 -9.07 3.57 -11.23
CA MET A 50 -10.10 2.52 -11.25
C MET A 50 -10.46 2.04 -12.67
N LYS A 51 -10.35 2.91 -13.68
CA LYS A 51 -10.54 2.52 -15.10
C LYS A 51 -9.37 1.69 -15.63
N LYS A 52 -8.14 2.00 -15.21
CA LYS A 52 -6.93 1.26 -15.60
C LYS A 52 -6.80 -0.08 -14.86
N HIS A 53 -7.30 -0.14 -13.64
CA HIS A 53 -7.19 -1.29 -12.74
C HIS A 53 -8.58 -1.80 -12.36
N PRO A 54 -9.24 -2.59 -13.25
CA PRO A 54 -10.55 -3.16 -12.96
C PRO A 54 -10.46 -4.04 -11.70
N SER A 55 -11.33 -3.76 -10.72
CA SER A 55 -11.35 -4.43 -9.43
C SER A 55 -12.79 -4.55 -8.91
N THR A 56 -12.99 -5.40 -7.92
CA THR A 56 -14.30 -5.66 -7.28
C THR A 56 -14.70 -4.57 -6.30
N LEU A 57 -13.86 -3.55 -6.07
CA LEU A 57 -14.11 -2.50 -5.07
C LEU A 57 -15.46 -1.80 -5.28
N LYS A 58 -15.91 -1.62 -6.53
CA LYS A 58 -17.21 -0.99 -6.83
C LYS A 58 -18.42 -1.87 -6.55
N SER A 59 -18.23 -3.18 -6.49
CA SER A 59 -19.31 -4.17 -6.29
C SER A 59 -19.26 -4.79 -4.90
N ILE A 60 -18.48 -4.25 -3.97
CA ILE A 60 -18.33 -4.85 -2.64
C ILE A 60 -19.68 -4.91 -1.89
N GLU A 61 -20.56 -3.92 -2.11
CA GLU A 61 -21.92 -3.89 -1.56
C GLU A 61 -22.84 -4.93 -2.21
N GLU A 62 -22.75 -5.11 -3.53
CA GLU A 62 -23.49 -6.15 -4.26
C GLU A 62 -23.03 -7.56 -3.82
N ILE A 63 -21.73 -7.75 -3.63
CA ILE A 63 -21.15 -9.00 -3.12
C ILE A 63 -21.63 -9.25 -1.68
N ALA A 64 -21.59 -8.24 -0.82
CA ALA A 64 -22.05 -8.36 0.56
C ALA A 64 -23.55 -8.65 0.66
N SER A 65 -24.38 -7.95 -0.11
CA SER A 65 -25.83 -8.13 -0.11
C SER A 65 -26.29 -9.45 -0.72
N SER A 66 -25.55 -10.00 -1.69
CA SER A 66 -25.87 -11.28 -2.32
C SER A 66 -25.39 -12.50 -1.53
N ALA A 67 -24.50 -12.31 -0.55
CA ALA A 67 -23.98 -13.40 0.26
C ALA A 67 -25.07 -14.00 1.16
N LYS A 68 -25.19 -15.34 1.12
CA LYS A 68 -26.08 -16.11 2.01
C LYS A 68 -25.39 -16.53 3.31
N CYS A 69 -24.13 -16.12 3.50
CA CYS A 69 -23.29 -16.44 4.63
C CYS A 69 -22.53 -15.18 5.07
N GLU A 70 -21.89 -15.26 6.24
CA GLU A 70 -20.99 -14.21 6.69
C GLU A 70 -19.75 -14.14 5.79
N ILE A 71 -19.29 -12.92 5.51
CA ILE A 71 -18.07 -12.65 4.77
C ILE A 71 -16.97 -12.33 5.77
N ALA A 72 -15.90 -13.13 5.78
CA ALA A 72 -14.68 -12.83 6.51
C ALA A 72 -13.71 -12.07 5.59
N LEU A 73 -13.23 -10.90 6.04
CA LEU A 73 -12.17 -10.15 5.37
C LEU A 73 -10.89 -10.24 6.19
N PHE A 74 -9.79 -10.54 5.49
CA PHE A 74 -8.44 -10.51 6.05
C PHE A 74 -7.68 -9.40 5.33
N LEU A 75 -7.32 -8.37 6.07
CA LEU A 75 -6.61 -7.20 5.55
C LEU A 75 -5.28 -7.08 6.27
N ASP A 76 -4.25 -6.68 5.54
CA ASP A 76 -2.97 -6.33 6.13
C ASP A 76 -3.11 -5.05 6.97
N TYR A 77 -2.17 -4.83 7.89
CA TYR A 77 -2.19 -3.66 8.76
C TYR A 77 -1.38 -2.52 8.14
N ASP A 78 -0.06 -2.67 8.06
CA ASP A 78 0.89 -1.62 7.67
C ASP A 78 0.77 -1.30 6.18
N GLY A 79 0.43 -0.05 5.86
CA GLY A 79 0.26 0.39 4.47
C GLY A 79 -1.04 -0.05 3.80
N THR A 80 -1.95 -0.72 4.53
CA THR A 80 -3.32 -1.00 4.09
C THR A 80 -4.34 -0.29 4.96
N LEU A 81 -4.40 -0.63 6.26
CA LEU A 81 -5.31 0.00 7.22
C LEU A 81 -4.69 1.22 7.89
N SER A 82 -3.37 1.33 7.85
CA SER A 82 -2.61 2.46 8.33
C SER A 82 -1.72 3.04 7.22
N PRO A 83 -1.31 4.31 7.35
CA PRO A 83 -0.27 4.88 6.48
C PRO A 83 1.04 4.09 6.55
N ILE A 84 1.80 4.10 5.46
CA ILE A 84 3.22 3.71 5.52
C ILE A 84 4.00 4.84 6.21
N VAL A 85 4.50 4.57 7.42
CA VAL A 85 5.25 5.53 8.25
C VAL A 85 6.72 5.09 8.36
N ASP A 86 7.63 6.07 8.52
CA ASP A 86 9.08 5.80 8.66
C ASP A 86 9.44 5.26 10.06
N ASP A 87 8.69 5.66 11.10
CA ASP A 87 8.83 5.16 12.47
C ASP A 87 7.58 4.35 12.85
N PRO A 88 7.74 3.04 13.16
CA PRO A 88 6.63 2.13 13.46
C PRO A 88 5.85 2.52 14.72
N ASN A 89 6.41 3.32 15.61
CA ASN A 89 5.72 3.76 16.84
C ASN A 89 4.58 4.76 16.56
N PHE A 90 4.52 5.33 15.35
CA PHE A 90 3.47 6.27 14.94
C PHE A 90 2.38 5.63 14.07
N VAL A 91 2.39 4.31 13.90
CA VAL A 91 1.36 3.62 13.13
C VAL A 91 0.08 3.56 13.96
N VAL A 92 -0.88 4.42 13.62
CA VAL A 92 -2.19 4.48 14.26
C VAL A 92 -3.27 4.52 13.17
N MET A 93 -4.30 3.69 13.32
CA MET A 93 -5.50 3.77 12.47
C MET A 93 -6.32 4.99 12.86
N SER A 94 -6.78 5.77 11.88
CA SER A 94 -7.73 6.85 12.11
C SER A 94 -9.05 6.29 12.66
N ASN A 95 -9.70 7.04 13.55
CA ASN A 95 -11.03 6.66 14.04
C ASN A 95 -12.00 6.52 12.86
N ALA A 96 -12.87 5.51 12.91
CA ALA A 96 -13.90 5.31 11.90
C ALA A 96 -14.76 6.58 11.80
N VAL A 97 -14.90 7.11 10.59
CA VAL A 97 -15.85 8.19 10.32
C VAL A 97 -17.24 7.59 10.40
N ASN A 98 -18.03 8.13 11.33
CA ASN A 98 -19.43 7.74 11.55
C ASN A 98 -20.34 8.43 10.53
#